data_AF-A0A2P6W7I7-F1
#
_entry.id   AF-A0A2P6W7I7-F1
#
_cell.length_a   1.000
_cell.length_b   1.000
_cell.length_c   1.000
_cell.angle_alpha   90.00
_cell.angle_beta   90.00
_cell.angle_gamma   90.00
#
_symmetry.space_group_name_H-M   'P 1'
#
loop_
_entity.id
_entity.type
_entity.pdbx_description
1 polymer ?
#
loop_
_entity_poly.entity_id
_entity_poly.type
_entity_poly.pdbx_seq_one_letter_code
_entity_poly.pdbx_strand_id
1 'polypeptide(L)'
;SRTNGLAAVSFHPATMEITERFAAIGTQFKVEYPGKATVGTACDTIHPPVVRLKNGEVIKVESRKQARDLERRIDEILFLGDMLVTYGEFLENGKKLLPSAYVEEWWEKELAEELEEQGVKLGKDFSERDPSPKEAFKISEKLGVPLHPKWTYHWNETSVERFKALYRSVQDDLSGEKTKKALEDILVQHKAEGAEIKVRKEDLKVLNRLLGNTDRKPELENRDEIPKFIEEASGIEVRDQAPHYLGSRMGRPEKAEKRTIKGDPQLLFPCGKKEGGRMRNLTATYNNKLHDEKGKVKERILHNRCTKCNEYTYFSYCIDCDAPANPIWFCKECDNEHNEEVEECEKCGNQRIERYKYTEIDTRKLIDNAMENLGMRNLPELLKSVRGMSGKHKHVEPIEKGLLREKHGLYVNKDGTVRYDASDIPMTHFKPSEINVPVEKLRELGYNKDINGESLENEDQILALKPQDIVIPKNDKTIPASEYFISVANFVDDLLEQFYNMEPYYNIEKKEDLVGSLVIGLAPHTSGGTVGRIIGFTEAKGIYAHPYWHAGKRRNADGDEDAILLL
;
A
#
# COMPACT_ATOMS: atom_id res chain seq x y z
N SER A 1 5.31 -7.50 14.07
CA SER A 1 5.13 -7.16 12.64
C SER A 1 6.12 -6.08 12.20
N ARG A 2 6.68 -6.20 10.99
CA ARG A 2 7.64 -5.22 10.40
C ARG A 2 6.96 -4.11 9.57
N THR A 3 5.67 -4.29 9.28
CA THR A 3 4.87 -3.42 8.40
C THR A 3 3.67 -2.77 9.12
N ASN A 4 3.75 -2.64 10.45
CA ASN A 4 2.69 -2.09 11.29
C ASN A 4 3.11 -0.72 11.86
N GLY A 5 2.16 0.07 12.36
CA GLY A 5 2.38 1.42 12.88
C GLY A 5 2.15 2.51 11.84
N LEU A 6 2.27 3.78 12.25
CA LEU A 6 1.90 4.94 11.43
C LEU A 6 0.48 4.80 10.85
N ALA A 7 -0.50 4.45 11.68
CA ALA A 7 -1.88 4.12 11.31
C ALA A 7 -2.11 2.80 10.57
N ALA A 8 -1.10 2.00 10.24
CA ALA A 8 -1.33 0.64 9.74
C ALA A 8 -1.71 -0.33 10.88
N VAL A 9 -2.42 -1.40 10.54
CA VAL A 9 -2.67 -2.58 11.40
C VAL A 9 -2.33 -3.83 10.62
N SER A 10 -2.08 -4.95 11.30
CA SER A 10 -1.82 -6.23 10.64
C SER A 10 -2.92 -7.26 10.88
N PHE A 11 -3.25 -8.01 9.84
CA PHE A 11 -4.13 -9.17 9.88
C PHE A 11 -3.36 -10.41 9.45
N HIS A 12 -3.87 -11.57 9.84
CA HIS A 12 -3.33 -12.83 9.36
C HIS A 12 -3.58 -12.98 7.84
N PRO A 13 -2.61 -13.43 7.01
CA PRO A 13 -2.80 -13.58 5.57
C PRO A 13 -3.95 -14.53 5.19
N ALA A 14 -4.26 -15.51 6.03
CA ALA A 14 -5.42 -16.37 5.83
C ALA A 14 -6.74 -15.60 5.97
N THR A 15 -6.83 -14.65 6.92
CA THR A 15 -8.00 -13.78 7.10
C THR A 15 -8.26 -12.95 5.84
N MET A 16 -7.19 -12.38 5.28
CA MET A 16 -7.25 -11.66 4.01
C MET A 16 -7.82 -12.53 2.87
N GLU A 17 -7.43 -13.80 2.82
CA GLU A 17 -7.88 -14.70 1.75
C GLU A 17 -9.31 -15.21 1.94
N ILE A 18 -9.71 -15.63 3.15
CA ILE A 18 -11.05 -16.19 3.42
C ILE A 18 -12.16 -15.12 3.37
N THR A 19 -11.81 -13.85 3.52
CA THR A 19 -12.74 -12.72 3.36
C THR A 19 -12.91 -12.33 1.89
N GLU A 20 -12.86 -13.33 0.99
CA GLU A 20 -12.93 -13.19 -0.47
C GLU A 20 -11.94 -12.16 -1.05
N ARG A 21 -10.81 -11.94 -0.35
CA ARG A 21 -9.77 -10.96 -0.72
C ARG A 21 -10.27 -9.51 -0.75
N PHE A 22 -11.37 -9.19 -0.07
CA PHE A 22 -11.75 -7.80 0.23
C PHE A 22 -10.75 -7.16 1.19
N ALA A 23 -10.25 -7.94 2.14
CA ALA A 23 -9.10 -7.54 2.93
C ALA A 23 -7.81 -7.87 2.18
N ALA A 24 -7.06 -6.85 1.79
CA ALA A 24 -5.76 -7.01 1.16
C ALA A 24 -4.74 -6.05 1.77
N ILE A 25 -3.47 -6.30 1.44
CA ILE A 25 -2.38 -5.41 1.78
C ILE A 25 -2.60 -4.08 1.04
N GLY A 26 -2.62 -2.97 1.79
CA GLY A 26 -2.88 -1.63 1.24
C GLY A 26 -4.36 -1.22 1.27
N THR A 27 -5.29 -2.15 1.57
CA THR A 27 -6.71 -1.81 1.70
C THR A 27 -6.91 -0.90 2.90
N GLN A 28 -7.64 0.19 2.69
CA GLN A 28 -8.06 1.05 3.79
C GLN A 28 -9.26 0.41 4.51
N PHE A 29 -9.15 0.28 5.83
CA PHE A 29 -10.24 -0.07 6.72
C PHE A 29 -10.69 1.13 7.53
N LYS A 30 -11.97 1.17 7.88
CA LYS A 30 -12.50 2.04 8.93
C LYS A 30 -12.73 1.18 10.15
N VAL A 31 -11.96 1.45 11.19
CA VAL A 31 -12.03 0.76 12.49
C VAL A 31 -12.80 1.61 13.48
N GLU A 32 -13.41 0.96 14.48
CA GLU A 32 -14.13 1.66 15.54
C GLU A 32 -13.21 2.25 16.62
N TYR A 33 -12.04 1.63 16.83
CA TYR A 33 -11.08 1.97 17.87
C TYR A 33 -9.69 1.40 17.52
N PRO A 34 -8.56 2.00 17.93
CA PRO A 34 -8.42 3.33 18.55
C PRO A 34 -8.47 4.51 17.54
N GLY A 35 -8.19 4.24 16.27
CA GLY A 35 -8.23 5.22 15.18
C GLY A 35 -9.56 5.25 14.43
N LYS A 36 -9.65 6.07 13.39
CA LYS A 36 -10.82 6.10 12.47
C LYS A 36 -10.59 5.33 11.18
N ALA A 37 -9.33 5.19 10.79
CA ALA A 37 -8.93 4.59 9.53
C ALA A 37 -7.55 3.95 9.69
N THR A 38 -7.30 2.91 8.90
CA THR A 38 -6.04 2.17 8.92
C THR A 38 -5.78 1.50 7.58
N VAL A 39 -4.51 1.29 7.22
CA VAL A 39 -4.12 0.36 6.15
C VAL A 39 -3.94 -1.04 6.72
N GLY A 40 -4.55 -2.03 6.06
CA GLY A 40 -4.28 -3.44 6.34
C GLY A 40 -2.93 -3.89 5.82
N THR A 41 -2.17 -4.58 6.66
CA THR A 41 -0.91 -5.25 6.35
C THR A 41 -0.92 -6.69 6.85
N ALA A 42 0.11 -7.47 6.55
CA ALA A 42 0.17 -8.89 6.88
C ALA A 42 1.06 -9.16 8.10
N CYS A 43 0.62 -10.05 9.00
CA CYS A 43 1.44 -10.68 10.03
C CYS A 43 1.02 -12.14 10.15
N ASP A 44 1.91 -13.08 9.85
CA ASP A 44 1.64 -14.52 9.85
C ASP A 44 1.91 -15.20 11.19
N THR A 45 2.38 -14.46 12.19
CA THR A 45 2.65 -14.97 13.54
C THR A 45 1.48 -14.80 14.52
N ILE A 46 0.46 -14.00 14.18
CA ILE A 46 -0.70 -13.74 15.05
C ILE A 46 -1.78 -14.79 14.86
N HIS A 47 -2.76 -14.84 15.76
CA HIS A 47 -3.77 -15.90 15.75
C HIS A 47 -4.57 -15.89 14.43
N PRO A 48 -4.56 -16.99 13.67
CA PRO A 48 -5.28 -17.09 12.40
C PRO A 48 -6.80 -17.19 12.60
N PRO A 49 -7.58 -17.08 11.50
CA PRO A 49 -9.02 -17.31 11.56
C PRO A 49 -9.35 -18.78 11.83
N VAL A 50 -10.54 -19.00 12.39
CA VAL A 50 -11.12 -20.32 12.65
C VAL A 50 -12.43 -20.43 11.89
N VAL A 51 -12.59 -21.52 11.15
CA VAL A 51 -13.74 -21.73 10.26
C VAL A 51 -14.41 -23.07 10.53
N ARG A 52 -15.73 -23.11 10.36
CA ARG A 52 -16.50 -24.35 10.24
C ARG A 52 -16.68 -24.66 8.76
N LEU A 53 -16.39 -25.90 8.37
CA LEU A 53 -16.60 -26.41 7.03
C LEU A 53 -18.01 -26.98 6.88
N LYS A 54 -18.49 -27.15 5.64
CA LYS A 54 -19.82 -27.71 5.30
C LYS A 54 -20.07 -29.12 5.83
N ASN A 55 -19.01 -29.88 6.12
CA ASN A 55 -19.10 -31.20 6.77
C ASN A 55 -19.17 -31.11 8.31
N GLY A 56 -19.19 -29.90 8.88
CA GLY A 56 -19.21 -29.65 10.33
C GLY A 56 -17.84 -29.70 11.01
N GLU A 57 -16.75 -29.86 10.26
CA GLU A 57 -15.38 -29.82 10.79
C GLU A 57 -14.95 -28.39 11.11
N VAL A 58 -14.33 -28.17 12.27
CA VAL A 58 -13.78 -26.88 12.69
C VAL A 58 -12.26 -26.89 12.57
N ILE A 59 -11.72 -25.93 11.83
CA ILE A 59 -10.30 -25.86 11.48
C ILE A 59 -9.76 -24.45 11.73
N LYS A 60 -8.55 -24.38 12.29
CA LYS A 60 -7.73 -23.17 12.35
C LYS A 60 -6.95 -23.03 11.03
N VAL A 61 -7.09 -21.89 10.35
CA VAL A 61 -6.53 -21.69 9.00
C VAL A 61 -5.21 -20.94 9.07
N GLU A 62 -4.12 -21.67 9.22
CA GLU A 62 -2.78 -21.17 9.57
C GLU A 62 -1.98 -20.63 8.38
N SER A 63 -2.48 -20.74 7.15
CA SER A 63 -1.79 -20.17 6.00
C SER A 63 -2.72 -19.68 4.90
N ARG A 64 -2.22 -18.73 4.10
CA ARG A 64 -2.90 -18.26 2.89
C ARG A 64 -3.19 -19.39 1.90
N LYS A 65 -2.27 -20.36 1.77
CA LYS A 65 -2.45 -21.52 0.89
C LYS A 65 -3.62 -22.39 1.38
N GLN A 66 -3.64 -22.72 2.67
CA GLN A 66 -4.72 -23.48 3.28
C GLN A 66 -6.08 -22.75 3.14
N ALA A 67 -6.09 -21.43 3.30
CA ALA A 67 -7.29 -20.61 3.10
C ALA A 67 -7.87 -20.77 1.68
N ARG A 68 -7.02 -20.73 0.64
CA ARG A 68 -7.44 -20.97 -0.75
C ARG A 68 -8.04 -22.35 -0.96
N ASP A 69 -7.39 -23.37 -0.41
CA ASP A 69 -7.81 -24.76 -0.59
C ASP A 69 -9.16 -25.04 0.11
N LEU A 70 -9.44 -24.32 1.20
CA LEU A 70 -10.66 -24.46 1.99
C LEU A 70 -11.80 -23.52 1.57
N GLU A 71 -11.53 -22.42 0.85
CA GLU A 71 -12.48 -21.33 0.53
C GLU A 71 -13.90 -21.83 0.15
N ARG A 72 -14.00 -22.78 -0.79
CA ARG A 72 -15.29 -23.31 -1.27
C ARG A 72 -16.01 -24.26 -0.30
N ARG A 73 -15.29 -24.76 0.71
CA ARG A 73 -15.76 -25.72 1.71
C ARG A 73 -16.16 -25.05 3.02
N ILE A 74 -15.83 -23.77 3.20
CA ILE A 74 -16.23 -23.00 4.37
C ILE A 74 -17.76 -22.85 4.38
N ASP A 75 -18.34 -23.08 5.55
CA ASP A 75 -19.75 -22.85 5.87
C ASP A 75 -19.90 -21.57 6.68
N GLU A 76 -19.07 -21.41 7.72
CA GLU A 76 -19.09 -20.25 8.60
C GLU A 76 -17.67 -19.88 9.06
N ILE A 77 -17.37 -18.58 9.17
CA ILE A 77 -16.16 -18.08 9.81
C ILE A 77 -16.51 -17.83 11.27
N LEU A 78 -16.02 -18.67 12.18
CA LEU A 78 -16.30 -18.57 13.61
C LEU A 78 -15.49 -17.44 14.27
N PHE A 79 -14.26 -17.24 13.80
CA PHE A 79 -13.37 -16.20 14.28
C PHE A 79 -12.52 -15.66 13.12
N LEU A 80 -12.45 -14.34 12.98
CA LEU A 80 -11.66 -13.70 11.92
C LEU A 80 -10.15 -13.76 12.15
N GLY A 81 -9.71 -14.12 13.35
CA GLY A 81 -8.31 -14.00 13.74
C GLY A 81 -8.01 -12.64 14.36
N ASP A 82 -6.76 -12.47 14.73
CA ASP A 82 -6.30 -11.26 15.40
C ASP A 82 -6.21 -10.06 14.44
N MET A 83 -6.43 -8.89 15.02
CA MET A 83 -6.02 -7.61 14.45
C MET A 83 -4.92 -7.02 15.32
N LEU A 84 -3.68 -7.05 14.82
CA LEU A 84 -2.54 -6.51 15.54
C LEU A 84 -2.52 -4.98 15.44
N VAL A 85 -2.86 -4.31 16.55
CA VAL A 85 -2.86 -2.85 16.67
C VAL A 85 -1.65 -2.40 17.47
N THR A 86 -0.92 -1.39 16.98
CA THR A 86 0.23 -0.86 17.72
C THR A 86 -0.19 0.01 18.90
N TYR A 87 0.61 -0.01 19.97
CA TYR A 87 0.45 0.93 21.09
C TYR A 87 0.43 2.40 20.64
N GLY A 88 1.25 2.75 19.63
CA GLY A 88 1.35 4.11 19.09
C GLY A 88 0.01 4.68 18.64
N GLU A 89 -0.88 3.84 18.11
CA GLU A 89 -2.22 4.26 17.67
C GLU A 89 -3.09 4.74 18.84
N PHE A 90 -2.96 4.13 20.01
CA PHE A 90 -3.70 4.57 21.19
C PHE A 90 -3.16 5.90 21.70
N LEU A 91 -1.82 6.03 21.73
CA LEU A 91 -1.15 7.24 22.18
C LEU A 91 -1.47 8.43 21.27
N GLU A 92 -1.32 8.28 19.96
CA GLU A 92 -1.55 9.35 18.97
C GLU A 92 -3.01 9.81 18.97
N ASN A 93 -3.96 8.87 19.08
CA ASN A 93 -5.39 9.19 19.08
C ASN A 93 -5.95 9.57 20.47
N GLY A 94 -5.11 9.64 21.50
CA GLY A 94 -5.52 9.97 22.88
C GLY A 94 -6.54 8.99 23.46
N LYS A 95 -6.42 7.70 23.10
CA LYS A 95 -7.34 6.64 23.46
C LYS A 95 -6.85 5.85 24.67
N LYS A 96 -7.79 5.38 25.50
CA LYS A 96 -7.46 4.47 26.61
C LYS A 96 -7.07 3.11 26.05
N LEU A 97 -6.07 2.47 26.67
CA LEU A 97 -5.76 1.09 26.35
C LEU A 97 -6.95 0.20 26.70
N LEU A 98 -7.26 -0.72 25.81
CA LEU A 98 -8.17 -1.82 26.10
C LEU A 98 -7.38 -2.92 26.82
N PRO A 99 -8.03 -3.70 27.71
CA PRO A 99 -7.47 -4.95 28.18
C PRO A 99 -6.94 -5.79 27.01
N SER A 100 -5.68 -6.21 27.11
CA SER A 100 -5.05 -7.08 26.11
C SER A 100 -5.58 -8.50 26.24
N ALA A 101 -5.73 -9.19 25.12
CA ALA A 101 -5.78 -10.65 25.12
C ALA A 101 -4.51 -11.23 25.75
N TYR A 102 -4.63 -12.41 26.37
CA TYR A 102 -3.48 -13.12 26.90
C TYR A 102 -2.74 -13.84 25.76
N VAL A 103 -1.64 -13.23 25.31
CA VAL A 103 -0.83 -13.64 24.16
C VAL A 103 0.54 -14.18 24.58
N GLU A 104 1.22 -14.86 23.66
CA GLU A 104 2.51 -15.49 23.90
C GLU A 104 3.55 -14.50 24.45
N GLU A 105 3.59 -13.28 23.91
CA GLU A 105 4.55 -12.26 24.37
C GLU A 105 4.30 -11.81 25.82
N TRP A 106 3.06 -11.88 26.30
CA TRP A 106 2.75 -11.59 27.71
C TRP A 106 3.16 -12.78 28.58
N TRP A 107 2.80 -14.01 28.18
CA TRP A 107 3.18 -15.23 28.90
C TRP A 107 4.70 -15.37 29.04
N GLU A 108 5.46 -15.05 28.00
CA GLU A 108 6.94 -15.08 28.03
C GLU A 108 7.52 -14.12 29.08
N LYS A 109 6.90 -12.95 29.28
CA LYS A 109 7.33 -11.98 30.29
C LYS A 109 7.05 -12.45 31.70
N GLU A 110 5.85 -12.98 31.95
CA GLU A 110 5.49 -13.55 33.25
C GLU A 110 6.36 -14.77 33.58
N LEU A 111 6.64 -15.61 32.58
CA LEU A 111 7.55 -16.73 32.74
C LEU A 111 8.98 -16.28 33.08
N ALA A 112 9.50 -15.27 32.39
CA ALA A 112 10.85 -14.77 32.65
C ALA A 112 10.99 -14.18 34.06
N GLU A 113 9.99 -13.41 34.50
CA GLU A 113 9.92 -12.84 35.85
C GLU A 113 9.92 -13.94 36.91
N GLU A 114 9.05 -14.95 36.78
CA GLU A 114 8.94 -16.02 37.76
C GLU A 114 10.16 -16.95 37.80
N LEU A 115 10.83 -17.17 36.66
CA LEU A 115 12.09 -17.92 36.61
C LEU A 115 13.20 -17.20 37.38
N GLU A 116 13.25 -15.86 37.29
CA GLU A 116 14.20 -15.04 38.04
C GLU A 116 13.89 -15.06 39.54
N GLU A 117 12.62 -14.82 39.93
CA GLU A 117 12.20 -14.78 41.33
C GLU A 117 12.39 -16.12 42.06
N GLN A 118 12.04 -17.24 41.42
CA GLN A 118 12.19 -18.57 42.04
C GLN A 118 13.60 -19.17 41.84
N GLY A 119 14.47 -18.51 41.07
CA GLY A 119 15.81 -19.02 40.75
C GLY A 119 15.80 -20.35 39.99
N VAL A 120 14.75 -20.62 39.21
CA VAL A 120 14.57 -21.86 38.46
C VAL A 120 15.08 -21.65 37.03
N LYS A 121 15.76 -22.66 36.48
CA LYS A 121 16.10 -22.69 35.05
C LYS A 121 15.25 -23.71 34.33
N LEU A 122 14.73 -23.34 33.17
CA LEU A 122 14.09 -24.28 32.28
C LEU A 122 15.12 -25.27 31.74
N GLY A 123 14.79 -26.56 31.80
CA GLY A 123 15.62 -27.62 31.21
C GLY A 123 15.50 -27.71 29.68
N LYS A 124 14.67 -26.86 29.06
CA LYS A 124 14.42 -26.80 27.63
C LYS A 124 14.24 -25.35 27.21
N ASP A 125 14.67 -25.06 25.99
CA ASP A 125 14.43 -23.79 25.33
C ASP A 125 13.11 -23.84 24.54
N PHE A 126 12.37 -22.73 24.58
CA PHE A 126 11.09 -22.50 23.90
C PHE A 126 11.14 -21.27 22.98
N SER A 127 12.32 -20.68 22.76
CA SER A 127 12.52 -19.54 21.87
C SER A 127 12.07 -19.79 20.42
N GLU A 128 12.19 -21.03 19.94
CA GLU A 128 11.84 -21.43 18.56
C GLU A 128 10.57 -22.29 18.45
N ARG A 129 9.91 -22.60 19.58
CA ARG A 129 8.69 -23.42 19.59
C ARG A 129 7.85 -23.21 20.84
N ASP A 130 6.55 -23.38 20.68
CA ASP A 130 5.65 -23.42 21.83
C ASP A 130 5.85 -24.69 22.68
N PRO A 131 5.60 -24.62 24.00
CA PRO A 131 5.55 -25.80 24.85
C PRO A 131 4.40 -26.73 24.43
N SER A 132 4.63 -28.04 24.51
CA SER A 132 3.55 -29.03 24.38
C SER A 132 2.59 -28.93 25.58
N PRO A 133 1.36 -29.51 25.52
CA PRO A 133 0.41 -29.41 26.63
C PRO A 133 1.01 -29.88 27.97
N LYS A 134 1.76 -30.99 27.96
CA LYS A 134 2.42 -31.52 29.16
C LYS A 134 3.49 -30.58 29.72
N GLU A 135 4.21 -29.88 28.84
CA GLU A 135 5.22 -28.91 29.25
C GLU A 135 4.56 -27.65 29.82
N ALA A 136 3.51 -27.14 29.16
CA ALA A 136 2.76 -25.97 29.61
C ALA A 136 2.15 -26.18 31.01
N PHE A 137 1.44 -27.29 31.23
CA PHE A 137 0.91 -27.60 32.57
C PHE A 137 2.00 -27.72 33.62
N LYS A 138 3.12 -28.39 33.31
CA LYS A 138 4.24 -28.54 34.25
C LYS A 138 4.87 -27.19 34.61
N ILE A 139 4.92 -26.25 33.67
CA ILE A 139 5.43 -24.90 33.90
C ILE A 139 4.45 -24.17 34.84
N SER A 140 3.16 -24.13 34.50
CA SER A 140 2.13 -23.48 35.32
C SER A 140 2.05 -24.05 36.74
N GLU A 141 2.09 -25.38 36.91
CA GLU A 141 2.04 -26.04 38.22
C GLU A 141 3.25 -25.73 39.11
N LYS A 142 4.42 -25.54 38.51
CA LYS A 142 5.67 -25.31 39.26
C LYS A 142 5.89 -23.85 39.59
N LEU A 143 5.59 -22.98 38.64
CA LEU A 143 5.90 -21.57 38.72
C LEU A 143 4.69 -20.73 39.13
N GLY A 144 3.46 -21.25 39.01
CA GLY A 144 2.24 -20.48 39.28
C GLY A 144 1.85 -19.50 38.17
N VAL A 145 2.55 -19.53 37.03
CA VAL A 145 2.18 -18.74 35.86
C VAL A 145 0.92 -19.30 35.19
N PRO A 146 0.06 -18.45 34.56
CA PRO A 146 -1.11 -18.92 33.84
C PRO A 146 -0.77 -19.91 32.73
N LEU A 147 -1.78 -20.67 32.28
CA LEU A 147 -1.61 -21.62 31.19
C LEU A 147 -1.23 -20.90 29.89
N HIS A 148 -0.25 -21.46 29.18
CA HIS A 148 0.24 -20.91 27.92
C HIS A 148 -0.92 -20.61 26.92
N PRO A 149 -0.96 -19.42 26.29
CA PRO A 149 -2.03 -18.96 25.39
C PRO A 149 -2.48 -19.98 24.34
N LYS A 150 -1.54 -20.62 23.63
CA LYS A 150 -1.81 -21.74 22.71
C LYS A 150 -2.75 -22.84 23.22
N TRP A 151 -2.73 -23.12 24.52
CA TRP A 151 -3.55 -24.15 25.18
C TRP A 151 -4.69 -23.57 26.01
N THR A 152 -4.92 -22.26 25.91
CA THR A 152 -6.04 -21.55 26.53
C THR A 152 -7.09 -21.28 25.44
N TYR A 153 -8.36 -21.43 25.80
CA TYR A 153 -9.48 -21.33 24.84
C TYR A 153 -10.38 -20.13 25.18
N HIS A 154 -11.30 -19.80 24.27
CA HIS A 154 -12.23 -18.67 24.42
C HIS A 154 -13.38 -18.98 25.40
N TRP A 155 -13.03 -19.28 26.65
CA TRP A 155 -13.96 -19.76 27.68
C TRP A 155 -15.12 -18.80 27.98
N ASN A 156 -14.93 -17.50 27.78
CA ASN A 156 -15.95 -16.47 27.98
C ASN A 156 -17.03 -16.44 26.87
N GLU A 157 -16.82 -17.14 25.77
CA GLU A 157 -17.75 -17.15 24.62
C GLU A 157 -18.82 -18.24 24.74
N THR A 158 -18.55 -19.33 25.46
CA THR A 158 -19.53 -20.41 25.63
C THR A 158 -20.58 -20.05 26.68
N SER A 159 -21.83 -20.45 26.43
CA SER A 159 -22.88 -20.33 27.44
C SER A 159 -22.74 -21.37 28.55
N VAL A 160 -23.32 -21.09 29.72
CA VAL A 160 -23.33 -22.01 30.88
C VAL A 160 -23.91 -23.38 30.52
N GLU A 161 -25.00 -23.43 29.75
CA GLU A 161 -25.59 -24.70 29.35
C GLU A 161 -24.67 -25.53 28.44
N ARG A 162 -24.00 -24.87 27.50
CA ARG A 162 -23.06 -25.51 26.57
C ARG A 162 -21.81 -25.98 27.30
N PHE A 163 -21.28 -25.17 28.22
CA PHE A 163 -20.18 -25.54 29.09
C PHE A 163 -20.51 -26.76 29.96
N LYS A 164 -21.69 -26.79 30.61
CA LYS A 164 -22.13 -27.95 31.41
C LYS A 164 -22.24 -29.23 30.58
N ALA A 165 -22.63 -29.12 29.31
CA ALA A 165 -22.67 -30.27 28.40
C ALA A 165 -21.25 -30.74 28.06
N LEU A 166 -20.34 -29.83 27.69
CA LEU A 166 -18.94 -30.13 27.44
C LEU A 166 -18.26 -30.78 28.64
N TYR A 167 -18.46 -30.21 29.84
CA TYR A 167 -17.90 -30.74 31.09
C TYR A 167 -18.25 -32.21 31.31
N ARG A 168 -19.52 -32.59 31.11
CA ARG A 168 -19.97 -33.99 31.23
C ARG A 168 -19.36 -34.87 30.13
N SER A 169 -19.41 -34.39 28.89
CA SER A 169 -18.88 -35.13 27.74
C SER A 169 -17.36 -35.36 27.79
N VAL A 170 -16.61 -34.53 28.52
CA VAL A 170 -15.16 -34.72 28.73
C VAL A 170 -14.87 -35.86 29.72
N GLN A 171 -15.79 -36.16 30.64
CA GLN A 171 -15.67 -37.27 31.59
C GLN A 171 -16.09 -38.61 30.97
N ASP A 172 -17.02 -38.56 30.02
CA ASP A 172 -17.47 -39.70 29.22
C ASP A 172 -16.84 -39.65 27.82
N ASP A 173 -17.67 -39.62 26.77
CA ASP A 173 -17.27 -39.45 25.38
C ASP A 173 -17.81 -38.13 24.80
N LEU A 174 -16.96 -37.42 24.06
CA LEU A 174 -17.30 -36.18 23.37
C LEU A 174 -18.41 -36.41 22.33
N SER A 175 -19.64 -36.07 22.70
CA SER A 175 -20.81 -36.32 21.87
C SER A 175 -21.93 -35.29 22.11
N GLY A 176 -22.79 -35.15 21.11
CA GLY A 176 -24.00 -34.33 21.19
C GLY A 176 -23.85 -32.87 20.76
N GLU A 177 -24.97 -32.28 20.33
CA GLU A 177 -25.01 -30.97 19.68
C GLU A 177 -24.60 -29.82 20.59
N LYS A 178 -24.96 -29.85 21.88
CA LYS A 178 -24.56 -28.81 22.84
C LYS A 178 -23.04 -28.80 23.07
N THR A 179 -22.42 -29.98 23.16
CA THR A 179 -20.96 -30.15 23.29
C THR A 179 -20.24 -29.68 22.03
N LYS A 180 -20.77 -30.01 20.85
CA LYS A 180 -20.26 -29.50 19.57
C LYS A 180 -20.26 -27.96 19.53
N LYS A 181 -21.38 -27.34 19.87
CA LYS A 181 -21.48 -25.87 19.93
C LYS A 181 -20.56 -25.26 20.97
N ALA A 182 -20.38 -25.91 22.13
CA ALA A 182 -19.41 -25.45 23.13
C ALA A 182 -17.99 -25.43 22.56
N LEU A 183 -17.59 -26.49 21.82
CA LEU A 183 -16.29 -26.58 21.17
C LEU A 183 -16.13 -25.54 20.05
N GLU A 184 -17.21 -25.25 19.30
CA GLU A 184 -17.25 -24.14 18.33
C GLU A 184 -17.06 -22.79 19.01
N ASP A 185 -17.78 -22.51 20.11
CA ASP A 185 -17.69 -21.24 20.86
C ASP A 185 -16.27 -20.99 21.39
N ILE A 186 -15.61 -22.03 21.93
CA ILE A 186 -14.25 -21.90 22.48
C ILE A 186 -13.14 -22.09 21.42
N LEU A 187 -13.52 -22.23 20.14
CA LEU A 187 -12.63 -22.38 18.97
C LEU A 187 -11.72 -23.62 18.97
N VAL A 188 -12.14 -24.73 19.60
CA VAL A 188 -11.38 -25.99 19.60
C VAL A 188 -11.58 -26.74 18.27
N GLN A 189 -10.49 -27.11 17.62
CA GLN A 189 -10.52 -27.85 16.36
C GLN A 189 -11.05 -29.28 16.54
N HIS A 190 -12.05 -29.64 15.74
CA HIS A 190 -12.72 -30.93 15.84
C HIS A 190 -13.38 -31.39 14.54
N LYS A 191 -13.61 -32.69 14.44
CA LYS A 191 -14.39 -33.36 13.39
C LYS A 191 -15.67 -33.93 13.99
N ALA A 192 -16.80 -33.67 13.35
CA ALA A 192 -18.07 -34.30 13.70
C ALA A 192 -18.33 -35.51 12.79
N GLU A 193 -18.41 -36.70 13.35
CA GLU A 193 -18.77 -37.95 12.66
C GLU A 193 -20.10 -38.46 13.22
N GLY A 194 -21.21 -37.94 12.69
CA GLY A 194 -22.54 -38.22 13.24
C GLY A 194 -22.72 -37.55 14.61
N ALA A 195 -22.91 -38.34 15.66
CA ALA A 195 -23.08 -37.85 17.04
C ALA A 195 -21.75 -37.76 17.82
N GLU A 196 -20.69 -38.41 17.33
CA GLU A 196 -19.36 -38.45 17.95
C GLU A 196 -18.52 -37.27 17.48
N ILE A 197 -17.75 -36.68 18.40
CA ILE A 197 -16.89 -35.52 18.14
C ILE A 197 -15.44 -35.90 18.41
N LYS A 198 -14.60 -35.81 17.38
CA LYS A 198 -13.17 -36.10 17.46
C LYS A 198 -12.36 -34.81 17.48
N VAL A 199 -11.75 -34.52 18.62
CA VAL A 199 -10.78 -33.41 18.79
C VAL A 199 -9.35 -33.90 18.58
N ARG A 200 -8.38 -32.98 18.43
CA ARG A 200 -6.96 -33.37 18.36
C ARG A 200 -6.51 -33.98 19.69
N LYS A 201 -5.55 -34.91 19.65
CA LYS A 201 -5.02 -35.60 20.85
C LYS A 201 -4.42 -34.63 21.88
N GLU A 202 -3.91 -33.49 21.44
CA GLU A 202 -3.36 -32.46 22.32
C GLU A 202 -4.47 -31.68 23.01
N ASP A 203 -5.47 -31.21 22.24
CA ASP A 203 -6.64 -30.52 22.78
C ASP A 203 -7.41 -31.40 23.78
N LEU A 204 -7.58 -32.70 23.49
CA LEU A 204 -8.21 -33.64 24.42
C LEU A 204 -7.46 -33.73 25.76
N LYS A 205 -6.12 -33.73 25.75
CA LYS A 205 -5.33 -33.75 26.97
C LYS A 205 -5.52 -32.47 27.78
N VAL A 206 -5.60 -31.32 27.11
CA VAL A 206 -5.86 -30.03 27.74
C VAL A 206 -7.26 -30.03 28.36
N LEU A 207 -8.29 -30.41 27.61
CA LEU A 207 -9.66 -30.50 28.11
C LEU A 207 -9.77 -31.46 29.31
N ASN A 208 -9.16 -32.64 29.24
CA ASN A 208 -9.15 -33.59 30.35
C ASN A 208 -8.40 -33.06 31.58
N ARG A 209 -7.31 -32.30 31.39
CA ARG A 209 -6.55 -31.74 32.52
C ARG A 209 -7.30 -30.59 33.19
N LEU A 210 -8.00 -29.77 32.39
CA LEU A 210 -8.76 -28.61 32.87
C LEU A 210 -10.12 -29.01 33.48
N LEU A 211 -10.80 -30.01 32.91
CA LEU A 211 -12.19 -30.34 33.26
C LEU A 211 -12.38 -31.77 33.82
N GLY A 212 -11.47 -32.70 33.51
CA GLY A 212 -11.67 -34.13 33.75
C GLY A 212 -11.22 -34.65 35.12
N ASN A 213 -10.36 -33.92 35.84
CA ASN A 213 -9.76 -34.39 37.10
C ASN A 213 -10.47 -33.85 38.36
N THR A 214 -11.79 -33.75 38.34
CA THR A 214 -12.54 -33.18 39.47
C THR A 214 -13.94 -33.78 39.63
N ASP A 215 -14.28 -34.12 40.87
CA ASP A 215 -15.64 -34.53 41.26
C ASP A 215 -16.59 -33.32 41.44
N ARG A 216 -16.06 -32.10 41.24
CA ARG A 216 -16.80 -30.85 41.46
C ARG A 216 -17.88 -30.69 40.40
N LYS A 217 -19.07 -30.27 40.81
CA LYS A 217 -20.15 -29.97 39.86
C LYS A 217 -20.08 -28.49 39.45
N PRO A 218 -20.26 -28.16 38.16
CA PRO A 218 -20.34 -26.77 37.71
C PRO A 218 -21.67 -26.16 38.14
N GLU A 219 -21.71 -25.57 39.33
CA GLU A 219 -22.83 -24.77 39.83
C GLU A 219 -22.63 -23.30 39.43
N LEU A 220 -22.80 -23.04 38.13
CA LEU A 220 -22.60 -21.73 37.50
C LEU A 220 -23.94 -21.04 37.24
N GLU A 221 -24.01 -19.74 37.56
CA GLU A 221 -25.16 -18.86 37.30
C GLU A 221 -24.96 -18.04 36.02
N ASN A 222 -23.73 -17.56 35.78
CA ASN A 222 -23.37 -16.76 34.60
C ASN A 222 -22.14 -17.35 33.89
N ARG A 223 -21.88 -16.87 32.66
CA ARG A 223 -20.74 -17.36 31.85
C ARG A 223 -19.40 -16.84 32.36
N ASP A 224 -19.37 -15.68 33.02
CA ASP A 224 -18.14 -15.04 33.49
C ASP A 224 -17.50 -15.83 34.66
N GLU A 225 -18.26 -16.73 35.30
CA GLU A 225 -17.79 -17.68 36.30
C GLU A 225 -17.05 -18.90 35.71
N ILE A 226 -17.13 -19.14 34.39
CA ILE A 226 -16.55 -20.33 33.75
C ILE A 226 -15.02 -20.39 33.93
N PRO A 227 -14.23 -19.34 33.63
CA PRO A 227 -12.77 -19.40 33.82
C PRO A 227 -12.39 -19.66 35.28
N LYS A 228 -13.08 -19.01 36.22
CA LYS A 228 -12.85 -19.19 37.65
C LYS A 228 -13.15 -20.62 38.11
N PHE A 229 -14.22 -21.22 37.61
CA PHE A 229 -14.51 -22.63 37.87
C PHE A 229 -13.43 -23.56 37.31
N ILE A 230 -12.90 -23.28 36.12
CA ILE A 230 -11.81 -24.06 35.52
C ILE A 230 -10.55 -23.98 36.39
N GLU A 231 -10.21 -22.79 36.86
CA GLU A 231 -9.07 -22.58 37.77
C GLU A 231 -9.27 -23.35 39.07
N GLU A 232 -10.45 -23.23 39.70
CA GLU A 232 -10.78 -23.94 40.93
C GLU A 232 -10.84 -25.47 40.76
N ALA A 233 -11.17 -25.95 39.56
CA ALA A 233 -11.27 -27.37 39.23
C ALA A 233 -9.91 -28.00 38.90
N SER A 234 -9.04 -27.27 38.22
CA SER A 234 -7.77 -27.77 37.71
C SER A 234 -6.55 -27.35 38.53
N GLY A 235 -6.68 -26.29 39.34
CA GLY A 235 -5.57 -25.62 40.02
C GLY A 235 -4.70 -24.77 39.07
N ILE A 236 -5.18 -24.48 37.86
CA ILE A 236 -4.44 -23.76 36.82
C ILE A 236 -5.21 -22.52 36.38
N GLU A 237 -4.59 -21.35 36.50
CA GLU A 237 -5.15 -20.10 36.02
C GLU A 237 -5.25 -20.11 34.48
N VAL A 238 -6.44 -19.78 33.96
CA VAL A 238 -6.68 -19.59 32.53
C VAL A 238 -7.14 -18.15 32.30
N ARG A 239 -6.48 -17.45 31.37
CA ARG A 239 -6.76 -16.04 31.08
C ARG A 239 -7.55 -15.82 29.80
N ASP A 240 -8.19 -14.66 29.73
CA ASP A 240 -9.04 -14.30 28.60
C ASP A 240 -8.25 -14.16 27.30
N GLN A 241 -8.70 -14.85 26.26
CA GLN A 241 -8.13 -14.84 24.92
C GLN A 241 -8.76 -13.77 24.01
N ALA A 242 -9.94 -13.25 24.36
CA ALA A 242 -10.63 -12.23 23.56
C ALA A 242 -11.43 -11.26 24.44
N PRO A 243 -10.76 -10.47 25.30
CA PRO A 243 -11.46 -9.54 26.17
C PRO A 243 -12.19 -8.43 25.41
N HIS A 244 -11.76 -8.12 24.17
CA HIS A 244 -12.38 -7.13 23.30
C HIS A 244 -12.36 -7.62 21.84
N TYR A 245 -13.46 -7.37 21.13
CA TYR A 245 -13.53 -7.50 19.67
C TYR A 245 -13.57 -6.11 19.05
N LEU A 246 -12.85 -5.95 17.95
CA LEU A 246 -12.79 -4.68 17.21
C LEU A 246 -13.54 -4.80 15.89
N GLY A 247 -14.60 -4.00 15.76
CA GLY A 247 -15.34 -3.81 14.52
C GLY A 247 -14.53 -3.06 13.47
N SER A 248 -14.63 -3.55 12.23
CA SER A 248 -14.00 -2.92 11.07
C SER A 248 -14.88 -3.07 9.83
N ARG A 249 -14.80 -2.11 8.92
CA ARG A 249 -15.37 -2.21 7.58
C ARG A 249 -14.36 -1.77 6.53
N MET A 250 -14.45 -2.35 5.34
CA MET A 250 -13.66 -1.89 4.20
C MET A 250 -14.05 -0.45 3.85
N GLY A 251 -13.04 0.41 3.70
CA GLY A 251 -13.18 1.81 3.29
C GLY A 251 -12.91 1.99 1.80
N ARG A 252 -11.64 1.89 1.41
CA ARG A 252 -11.18 2.01 0.01
C ARG A 252 -10.28 0.82 -0.32
N PRO A 253 -10.38 0.24 -1.54
CA PRO A 253 -9.44 -0.77 -1.98
C PRO A 253 -8.03 -0.17 -2.12
N GLU A 254 -7.04 -1.04 -2.12
CA GLU A 254 -5.66 -0.67 -2.42
C GLU A 254 -5.51 -0.17 -3.87
N LYS A 255 -4.53 0.71 -4.11
CA LYS A 255 -4.34 1.34 -5.42
C LYS A 255 -2.86 1.39 -5.81
N ALA A 256 -2.60 1.06 -7.07
CA ALA A 256 -1.31 1.29 -7.72
C ALA A 256 -1.58 1.50 -9.22
N GLU A 257 -1.55 2.74 -9.67
CA GLU A 257 -1.85 3.08 -11.06
C GLU A 257 -1.17 4.37 -11.53
N LYS A 258 -0.96 4.47 -12.85
CA LYS A 258 -0.49 5.70 -13.47
C LYS A 258 -1.47 6.85 -13.24
N ARG A 259 -0.94 8.02 -12.88
CA ARG A 259 -1.77 9.20 -12.65
C ARG A 259 -2.05 9.92 -13.96
N THR A 260 -3.33 10.10 -14.28
CA THR A 260 -3.78 10.87 -15.44
C THR A 260 -4.69 12.01 -14.99
N ILE A 261 -4.79 13.05 -15.83
CA ILE A 261 -5.80 14.10 -15.69
C ILE A 261 -6.87 13.91 -16.76
N LYS A 262 -8.05 14.52 -16.55
CA LYS A 262 -9.19 14.40 -17.47
C LYS A 262 -8.74 14.59 -18.92
N GLY A 263 -8.91 13.55 -19.75
CA GLY A 263 -8.54 13.55 -21.18
C GLY A 263 -7.17 12.98 -21.48
N ASP A 264 -6.47 12.43 -20.48
CA ASP A 264 -5.18 11.74 -20.54
C ASP A 264 -4.19 12.41 -21.50
N PRO A 265 -3.86 13.70 -21.31
CA PRO A 265 -2.95 14.37 -22.21
C PRO A 265 -1.57 13.74 -22.11
N GLN A 266 -0.91 13.64 -23.27
CA GLN A 266 0.50 13.30 -23.43
C GLN A 266 1.32 14.56 -23.67
N LEU A 267 0.65 15.64 -24.08
CA LEU A 267 1.24 16.93 -24.43
C LEU A 267 0.42 18.09 -23.84
N LEU A 268 1.12 19.08 -23.27
CA LEU A 268 0.52 20.34 -22.83
C LEU A 268 0.53 21.39 -23.95
N PHE A 269 -0.24 21.13 -25.00
CA PHE A 269 -0.41 22.01 -26.16
C PHE A 269 -1.90 22.13 -26.52
N PRO A 270 -2.39 23.30 -27.00
CA PRO A 270 -3.79 23.42 -27.39
C PRO A 270 -4.10 22.67 -28.70
N CYS A 271 -4.96 21.66 -28.65
CA CYS A 271 -5.54 21.03 -29.85
C CYS A 271 -6.84 21.69 -30.33
N GLY A 272 -7.37 22.67 -29.59
CA GLY A 272 -8.66 23.29 -29.88
C GLY A 272 -9.86 22.43 -29.48
N LYS A 273 -11.00 23.08 -29.21
CA LYS A 273 -12.22 22.40 -28.73
C LYS A 273 -12.95 21.64 -29.83
N LYS A 274 -12.97 22.18 -31.05
CA LYS A 274 -13.68 21.57 -32.20
C LYS A 274 -12.73 20.67 -33.00
N GLU A 275 -11.52 21.16 -33.21
CA GLU A 275 -10.49 20.63 -34.10
C GLU A 275 -9.96 19.29 -33.57
N GLY A 276 -9.56 19.25 -32.30
CA GLY A 276 -9.13 18.02 -31.62
C GLY A 276 -10.27 17.09 -31.17
N GLY A 277 -11.52 17.50 -31.39
CA GLY A 277 -12.72 16.69 -31.16
C GLY A 277 -12.95 16.21 -29.71
N ARG A 278 -13.66 15.08 -29.58
CA ARG A 278 -14.00 14.47 -28.27
C ARG A 278 -12.76 13.92 -27.55
N MET A 279 -11.83 13.35 -28.31
CA MET A 279 -10.62 12.70 -27.79
C MET A 279 -9.48 13.66 -27.47
N ARG A 280 -9.61 14.96 -27.82
CA ARG A 280 -8.55 15.97 -27.65
C ARG A 280 -7.27 15.56 -28.38
N ASN A 281 -7.43 15.14 -29.62
CA ASN A 281 -6.37 14.58 -30.44
C ASN A 281 -5.71 15.69 -31.27
N LEU A 282 -4.42 15.96 -31.04
CA LEU A 282 -3.68 16.93 -31.85
C LEU A 282 -3.46 16.43 -33.29
N THR A 283 -3.33 15.12 -33.52
CA THR A 283 -3.29 14.52 -34.86
C THR A 283 -4.59 14.76 -35.64
N ALA A 284 -5.74 14.81 -34.94
CA ALA A 284 -7.00 15.19 -35.60
C ALA A 284 -6.95 16.65 -36.06
N THR A 285 -6.43 17.55 -35.23
CA THR A 285 -6.22 18.96 -35.59
C THR A 285 -5.31 19.12 -36.80
N TYR A 286 -4.20 18.38 -36.88
CA TYR A 286 -3.29 18.32 -38.03
C TYR A 286 -4.03 18.03 -39.35
N ASN A 287 -4.94 17.05 -39.31
CA ASN A 287 -5.68 16.59 -40.49
C ASN A 287 -6.93 17.42 -40.82
N ASN A 288 -7.46 18.17 -39.86
CA ASN A 288 -8.71 18.90 -39.99
C ASN A 288 -8.57 20.13 -40.90
N LYS A 289 -9.66 20.51 -41.57
CA LYS A 289 -9.74 21.72 -42.40
C LYS A 289 -10.46 22.84 -41.66
N LEU A 290 -9.80 23.98 -41.51
CA LEU A 290 -10.40 25.23 -41.05
C LEU A 290 -10.27 26.25 -42.20
N HIS A 291 -11.38 26.78 -42.71
CA HIS A 291 -11.37 27.77 -43.80
C HIS A 291 -10.50 27.37 -45.02
N ASP A 292 -10.68 26.13 -45.50
CA ASP A 292 -9.91 25.51 -46.60
C ASP A 292 -8.41 25.27 -46.36
N GLU A 293 -7.87 25.68 -45.22
CA GLU A 293 -6.50 25.41 -44.79
C GLU A 293 -6.46 24.30 -43.74
N LYS A 294 -5.53 23.34 -43.90
CA LYS A 294 -5.40 22.19 -42.98
C LYS A 294 -4.51 22.54 -41.79
N GLY A 295 -4.81 22.02 -40.61
CA GLY A 295 -3.86 22.03 -39.49
C GLY A 295 -3.75 23.35 -38.72
N LYS A 296 -4.81 24.17 -38.70
CA LYS A 296 -4.83 25.44 -37.95
C LYS A 296 -5.74 25.38 -36.73
N VAL A 297 -5.31 25.97 -35.63
CA VAL A 297 -6.12 26.13 -34.42
C VAL A 297 -6.03 27.57 -33.89
N LYS A 298 -7.17 28.14 -33.51
CA LYS A 298 -7.23 29.49 -32.93
C LYS A 298 -7.39 29.43 -31.42
N GLU A 299 -6.32 29.71 -30.69
CA GLU A 299 -6.29 29.63 -29.23
C GLU A 299 -5.48 30.76 -28.60
N ARG A 300 -5.62 30.93 -27.29
CA ARG A 300 -4.84 31.91 -26.52
C ARG A 300 -3.56 31.30 -26.01
N ILE A 301 -2.43 31.76 -26.54
CA ILE A 301 -1.10 31.26 -26.18
C ILE A 301 -0.10 32.39 -25.96
N LEU A 302 0.92 32.06 -25.19
CA LEU A 302 2.03 32.96 -24.89
C LEU A 302 2.84 33.32 -26.14
N HIS A 303 3.36 34.54 -26.21
CA HIS A 303 4.35 34.93 -27.22
C HIS A 303 5.59 35.53 -26.56
N ASN A 304 6.74 35.24 -27.15
CA ASN A 304 8.04 35.84 -26.89
C ASN A 304 8.63 36.34 -28.22
N ARG A 305 9.62 37.23 -28.15
CA ARG A 305 10.32 37.81 -29.30
C ARG A 305 11.74 37.26 -29.38
N CYS A 306 12.11 36.68 -30.51
CA CYS A 306 13.49 36.25 -30.71
C CYS A 306 14.45 37.44 -30.64
N THR A 307 15.56 37.30 -29.90
CA THR A 307 16.61 38.33 -29.81
C THR A 307 17.41 38.55 -31.09
N LYS A 308 17.33 37.61 -32.05
CA LYS A 308 18.11 37.63 -33.30
C LYS A 308 17.27 37.94 -34.53
N CYS A 309 16.24 37.13 -34.81
CA CYS A 309 15.39 37.33 -36.01
C CYS A 309 14.17 38.21 -35.75
N ASN A 310 13.90 38.60 -34.49
CA ASN A 310 12.76 39.43 -34.09
C ASN A 310 11.37 38.81 -34.36
N GLU A 311 11.31 37.55 -34.81
CA GLU A 311 10.06 36.81 -34.99
C GLU A 311 9.43 36.39 -33.66
N TYR A 312 8.11 36.17 -33.68
CA TYR A 312 7.39 35.62 -32.55
C TYR A 312 7.68 34.12 -32.38
N THR A 313 7.87 33.71 -31.13
CA THR A 313 7.94 32.28 -30.75
C THR A 313 7.06 32.04 -29.53
N TYR A 314 6.62 30.79 -29.36
CA TYR A 314 5.81 30.36 -28.21
C TYR A 314 6.68 29.81 -27.07
N PHE A 315 7.99 29.67 -27.31
CA PHE A 315 8.97 29.10 -26.42
C PHE A 315 9.96 30.14 -25.92
N SER A 316 10.82 29.78 -24.96
CA SER A 316 11.91 30.63 -24.47
C SER A 316 13.07 30.77 -25.47
N TYR A 317 12.97 30.12 -26.63
CA TYR A 317 13.94 30.14 -27.72
C TYR A 317 13.21 30.19 -29.07
N CYS A 318 13.91 30.62 -30.11
CA CYS A 318 13.40 30.63 -31.48
C CYS A 318 13.66 29.30 -32.18
N ILE A 319 12.65 28.71 -32.81
CA ILE A 319 12.73 27.43 -33.52
C ILE A 319 13.63 27.53 -34.77
N ASP A 320 13.70 28.71 -35.39
CA ASP A 320 14.44 28.87 -36.66
C ASP A 320 15.92 29.22 -36.46
N CYS A 321 16.32 29.74 -35.28
CA CYS A 321 17.69 30.22 -35.08
C CYS A 321 18.30 29.96 -33.70
N ASP A 322 17.60 29.22 -32.83
CA ASP A 322 17.99 28.82 -31.47
C ASP A 322 18.38 29.95 -30.50
N ALA A 323 18.23 31.20 -30.92
CA ALA A 323 18.50 32.34 -30.07
C ALA A 323 17.44 32.46 -28.95
N PRO A 324 17.82 32.93 -27.74
CA PRO A 324 16.88 33.21 -26.67
C PRO A 324 15.78 34.17 -27.09
N ALA A 325 14.60 34.02 -26.49
CA ALA A 325 13.44 34.88 -26.75
C ALA A 325 12.97 35.63 -25.50
N ASN A 326 12.73 36.93 -25.66
CA ASN A 326 12.31 37.82 -24.59
C ASN A 326 10.78 37.84 -24.43
N PRO A 327 10.25 38.01 -23.21
CA PRO A 327 8.82 38.08 -22.97
C PRO A 327 8.17 39.25 -23.70
N ILE A 328 6.94 39.04 -24.19
CA ILE A 328 6.10 40.10 -24.75
C ILE A 328 4.77 40.14 -24.01
N TRP A 329 4.23 41.35 -23.89
CA TRP A 329 2.97 41.65 -23.26
C TRP A 329 2.01 42.33 -24.23
N PHE A 330 0.72 42.03 -24.11
CA PHE A 330 -0.33 42.54 -24.99
C PHE A 330 -1.45 43.17 -24.17
N CYS A 331 -1.93 44.33 -24.62
CA CYS A 331 -3.17 44.90 -24.10
C CYS A 331 -4.38 44.10 -24.57
N LYS A 332 -5.20 43.63 -23.63
CA LYS A 332 -6.39 42.80 -23.92
C LYS A 332 -7.44 43.47 -24.82
N GLU A 333 -7.47 44.80 -24.89
CA GLU A 333 -8.49 45.55 -25.62
C GLU A 333 -8.06 45.92 -27.04
N CYS A 334 -6.83 46.40 -27.21
CA CYS A 334 -6.35 46.91 -28.50
C CYS A 334 -5.17 46.12 -29.09
N ASP A 335 -4.78 45.01 -28.46
CA ASP A 335 -3.65 44.14 -28.82
C ASP A 335 -2.29 44.89 -28.96
N ASN A 336 -2.18 46.07 -28.36
CA ASN A 336 -0.93 46.83 -28.36
C ASN A 336 0.17 46.05 -27.64
N GLU A 337 1.34 46.02 -28.26
CA GLU A 337 2.48 45.24 -27.79
C GLU A 337 3.36 46.07 -26.84
N HIS A 338 3.83 45.43 -25.77
CA HIS A 338 4.77 45.98 -24.81
C HIS A 338 5.91 44.98 -24.58
N ASN A 339 7.16 45.47 -24.56
CA ASN A 339 8.35 44.66 -24.31
C ASN A 339 8.57 44.33 -22.82
N GLU A 340 7.81 44.97 -21.93
CA GLU A 340 7.86 44.81 -20.48
C GLU A 340 6.44 44.84 -19.87
N GLU A 341 6.32 44.45 -18.61
CA GLU A 341 5.04 44.47 -17.89
C GLU A 341 4.71 45.92 -17.51
N VAL A 342 3.70 46.50 -18.18
CA VAL A 342 3.23 47.86 -17.91
C VAL A 342 1.91 47.82 -17.14
N GLU A 343 1.68 48.82 -16.29
CA GLU A 343 0.43 48.94 -15.52
C GLU A 343 -0.75 49.38 -16.40
N GLU A 344 -0.48 50.15 -17.46
CA GLU A 344 -1.48 50.74 -18.33
C GLU A 344 -1.02 50.78 -19.79
N CYS A 345 -1.93 50.47 -20.71
CA CYS A 345 -1.67 50.55 -22.14
C CYS A 345 -1.59 52.02 -22.60
N GLU A 346 -0.42 52.45 -23.08
CA GLU A 346 -0.19 53.80 -23.62
C GLU A 346 -1.16 54.22 -24.74
N LYS A 347 -1.73 53.25 -25.47
CA LYS A 347 -2.61 53.49 -26.61
C LYS A 347 -4.09 53.66 -26.24
N CYS A 348 -4.57 52.97 -25.21
CA CYS A 348 -6.01 52.91 -24.90
C CYS A 348 -6.36 53.04 -23.41
N GLY A 349 -5.37 53.21 -22.53
CA GLY A 349 -5.55 53.38 -21.09
C GLY A 349 -6.03 52.13 -20.34
N ASN A 350 -6.10 50.98 -21.00
CA ASN A 350 -6.54 49.74 -20.36
C ASN A 350 -5.42 49.14 -19.49
N GLN A 351 -5.79 48.66 -18.30
CA GLN A 351 -4.88 48.09 -17.30
C GLN A 351 -4.72 46.57 -17.40
N ARG A 352 -5.43 45.92 -18.33
CA ARG A 352 -5.39 44.46 -18.51
C ARG A 352 -4.33 44.09 -19.55
N ILE A 353 -3.11 43.90 -19.06
CA ILE A 353 -1.94 43.50 -19.85
C ILE A 353 -1.65 42.02 -19.61
N GLU A 354 -1.58 41.22 -20.67
CA GLU A 354 -1.46 39.76 -20.62
C GLU A 354 -0.28 39.26 -21.48
N ARG A 355 0.35 38.15 -21.10
CA ARG A 355 1.47 37.54 -21.88
C ARG A 355 1.03 36.73 -23.09
N TYR A 356 -0.26 36.69 -23.38
CA TYR A 356 -0.85 35.87 -24.42
C TYR A 356 -1.88 36.67 -25.19
N LYS A 357 -2.13 36.27 -26.44
CA LYS A 357 -3.22 36.78 -27.27
C LYS A 357 -3.86 35.64 -28.06
N TYR A 358 -4.99 35.90 -28.70
CA TYR A 358 -5.55 34.93 -29.65
C TYR A 358 -4.66 34.84 -30.88
N THR A 359 -4.22 33.63 -31.17
CA THR A 359 -3.34 33.36 -32.31
C THR A 359 -3.86 32.19 -33.10
N GLU A 360 -3.78 32.31 -34.42
CA GLU A 360 -3.95 31.19 -35.33
C GLU A 360 -2.62 30.45 -35.41
N ILE A 361 -2.59 29.26 -34.82
CA ILE A 361 -1.41 28.42 -34.70
C ILE A 361 -1.42 27.43 -35.87
N ASP A 362 -0.36 27.44 -36.66
CA ASP A 362 -0.10 26.42 -37.67
C ASP A 362 0.45 25.15 -37.01
N THR A 363 -0.45 24.27 -36.56
CA THR A 363 -0.08 23.00 -35.94
C THR A 363 0.57 22.04 -36.92
N ARG A 364 0.32 22.20 -38.22
CA ARG A 364 0.93 21.36 -39.25
C ARG A 364 2.43 21.62 -39.32
N LYS A 365 2.83 22.89 -39.48
CA LYS A 365 4.24 23.28 -39.48
C LYS A 365 4.95 22.84 -38.20
N LEU A 366 4.32 23.05 -37.05
CA LEU A 366 4.93 22.67 -35.77
C LEU A 366 5.10 21.16 -35.60
N ILE A 367 4.13 20.35 -36.04
CA ILE A 367 4.22 18.89 -35.97
C ILE A 367 5.22 18.35 -36.98
N ASP A 368 5.21 18.86 -38.22
CA ASP A 368 6.16 18.43 -39.26
C ASP A 368 7.61 18.71 -38.81
N ASN A 369 7.89 19.89 -38.25
CA ASN A 369 9.19 20.23 -37.66
C ASN A 369 9.54 19.30 -36.48
N ALA A 370 8.60 19.03 -35.57
CA ALA A 370 8.85 18.16 -34.43
C ALA A 370 9.15 16.71 -34.85
N MET A 371 8.48 16.21 -35.90
CA MET A 371 8.76 14.89 -36.46
C MET A 371 10.13 14.83 -37.14
N GLU A 372 10.51 15.88 -37.87
CA GLU A 372 11.84 16.00 -38.47
C GLU A 372 12.94 16.02 -37.41
N ASN A 373 12.77 16.84 -36.35
CA ASN A 373 13.68 16.92 -35.21
C ASN A 373 13.91 15.56 -34.54
N LEU A 374 12.85 14.76 -34.38
CA LEU A 374 12.92 13.43 -33.77
C LEU A 374 13.26 12.30 -34.75
N GLY A 375 13.44 12.59 -36.05
CA GLY A 375 13.62 11.56 -37.08
C GLY A 375 12.43 10.59 -37.22
N MET A 376 11.23 10.99 -36.80
CA MET A 376 10.02 10.18 -36.85
C MET A 376 9.40 10.20 -38.25
N ARG A 377 9.12 9.01 -38.81
CA ARG A 377 8.51 8.89 -40.16
C ARG A 377 7.00 8.95 -40.16
N ASN A 378 6.36 8.45 -39.10
CA ASN A 378 4.91 8.30 -39.03
C ASN A 378 4.36 9.10 -37.85
N LEU A 379 3.36 9.94 -38.12
CA LEU A 379 2.61 10.65 -37.10
C LEU A 379 1.68 9.64 -36.39
N PRO A 380 1.70 9.53 -35.05
CA PRO A 380 0.74 8.70 -34.33
C PRO A 380 -0.70 9.10 -34.62
N GLU A 381 -1.59 8.11 -34.76
CA GLU A 381 -3.01 8.33 -35.01
C GLU A 381 -3.69 9.16 -33.89
N LEU A 382 -3.20 9.00 -32.66
CA LEU A 382 -3.76 9.63 -31.47
C LEU A 382 -2.65 10.23 -30.60
N LEU A 383 -2.45 11.55 -30.74
CA LEU A 383 -1.65 12.33 -29.81
C LEU A 383 -2.57 13.12 -28.88
N LYS A 384 -2.79 12.62 -27.65
CA LYS A 384 -3.71 13.27 -26.70
C LYS A 384 -3.12 14.56 -26.16
N SER A 385 -3.94 15.60 -26.15
CA SER A 385 -3.53 16.95 -25.79
C SER A 385 -4.61 17.69 -24.98
N VAL A 386 -4.42 18.98 -24.72
CA VAL A 386 -5.39 19.81 -24.00
C VAL A 386 -6.19 20.67 -24.96
N ARG A 387 -7.44 21.00 -24.62
CA ARG A 387 -8.26 21.85 -25.50
C ARG A 387 -7.74 23.29 -25.58
N GLY A 388 -7.18 23.76 -24.48
CA GLY A 388 -6.62 25.09 -24.31
C GLY A 388 -5.83 25.15 -23.01
N MET A 389 -4.89 26.07 -22.93
CA MET A 389 -4.01 26.17 -21.76
C MET A 389 -4.76 26.75 -20.55
N SER A 390 -4.56 26.18 -19.37
CA SER A 390 -5.14 26.69 -18.12
C SER A 390 -4.18 27.55 -17.30
N GLY A 391 -2.87 27.48 -17.57
CA GLY A 391 -1.85 28.23 -16.83
C GLY A 391 -2.03 29.75 -16.91
N LYS A 392 -1.47 30.48 -15.92
CA LYS A 392 -1.56 31.95 -15.80
C LYS A 392 -1.17 32.66 -17.10
N HIS A 393 -0.06 32.26 -17.69
CA HIS A 393 0.48 32.88 -18.90
C HIS A 393 0.23 32.07 -20.18
N LYS A 394 -0.50 30.94 -20.11
CA LYS A 394 -0.79 30.08 -21.28
C LYS A 394 0.47 29.55 -22.00
N HIS A 395 1.50 29.20 -21.24
CA HIS A 395 2.67 28.47 -21.76
C HIS A 395 2.23 27.19 -22.46
N VAL A 396 2.96 26.80 -23.50
CA VAL A 396 2.78 25.56 -24.23
C VAL A 396 4.05 24.72 -24.18
N GLU A 397 3.89 23.41 -24.23
CA GLU A 397 5.00 22.46 -24.28
C GLU A 397 5.43 22.18 -25.72
N PRO A 398 6.75 21.99 -26.01
CA PRO A 398 7.22 21.54 -27.31
C PRO A 398 6.57 20.20 -27.71
N ILE A 399 6.20 20.07 -28.99
CA ILE A 399 5.42 18.92 -29.49
C ILE A 399 6.26 17.64 -29.44
N GLU A 400 7.57 17.75 -29.60
CA GLU A 400 8.56 16.67 -29.51
C GLU A 400 8.39 15.87 -28.21
N LYS A 401 8.21 16.58 -27.08
CA LYS A 401 7.98 15.93 -25.78
C LYS A 401 6.69 15.10 -25.78
N GLY A 402 5.65 15.59 -26.43
CA GLY A 402 4.37 14.90 -26.58
C GLY A 402 4.49 13.62 -27.41
N LEU A 403 5.20 13.70 -28.54
CA LEU A 403 5.46 12.56 -29.43
C LEU A 403 6.29 11.47 -28.73
N LEU A 404 7.33 11.86 -27.99
CA LEU A 404 8.12 10.92 -27.20
C LEU A 404 7.30 10.30 -26.06
N ARG A 405 6.44 11.06 -25.37
CA ARG A 405 5.52 10.46 -24.37
C ARG A 405 4.53 9.50 -25.00
N GLU A 406 4.03 9.78 -26.20
CA GLU A 406 3.14 8.87 -26.93
C GLU A 406 3.85 7.56 -27.29
N LYS A 407 5.07 7.64 -27.84
CA LYS A 407 5.95 6.50 -28.12
C LYS A 407 6.11 5.56 -26.91
N HIS A 408 6.20 6.13 -25.70
CA HIS A 408 6.38 5.38 -24.45
C HIS A 408 5.08 5.14 -23.64
N GLY A 409 3.91 5.49 -24.18
CA GLY A 409 2.62 5.27 -23.50
C GLY A 409 2.43 6.08 -22.20
N LEU A 410 3.11 7.22 -22.07
CA LEU A 410 3.14 8.07 -20.88
C LEU A 410 2.14 9.22 -20.95
N TYR A 411 1.66 9.66 -19.78
CA TYR A 411 0.73 10.77 -19.66
C TYR A 411 1.28 11.88 -18.77
N VAL A 412 1.04 13.12 -19.17
CA VAL A 412 1.58 14.30 -18.52
C VAL A 412 0.56 14.91 -17.55
N ASN A 413 1.03 15.32 -16.38
CA ASN A 413 0.26 16.09 -15.42
C ASN A 413 0.34 17.60 -15.73
N LYS A 414 -0.42 18.42 -14.98
CA LYS A 414 -0.55 19.86 -15.25
C LYS A 414 0.76 20.65 -15.16
N ASP A 415 1.77 20.09 -14.50
CA ASP A 415 3.08 20.68 -14.26
C ASP A 415 4.17 20.10 -15.19
N GLY A 416 3.80 19.29 -16.17
CA GLY A 416 4.76 18.67 -17.10
C GLY A 416 5.35 17.34 -16.62
N THR A 417 4.97 16.89 -15.42
CA THR A 417 5.54 15.68 -14.79
C THR A 417 4.74 14.41 -15.10
N VAL A 418 5.41 13.26 -15.06
CA VAL A 418 4.77 11.93 -15.15
C VAL A 418 4.74 11.32 -13.74
N ARG A 419 3.57 10.87 -13.30
CA ARG A 419 3.32 10.45 -11.91
C ARG A 419 2.69 9.06 -11.86
N TYR A 420 3.02 8.32 -10.82
CA TYR A 420 2.39 7.05 -10.48
C TYR A 420 1.84 7.14 -9.06
N ASP A 421 0.54 6.90 -8.87
CA ASP A 421 -0.12 6.95 -7.56
C ASP A 421 -0.16 5.55 -6.95
N ALA A 422 0.20 5.41 -5.68
CA ALA A 422 0.08 4.14 -4.96
C ALA A 422 -0.25 4.35 -3.48
N SER A 423 -0.88 3.34 -2.86
CA SER A 423 -1.20 3.34 -1.43
C SER A 423 0.07 3.33 -0.57
N ASP A 424 0.06 4.09 0.52
CA ASP A 424 1.19 4.16 1.44
C ASP A 424 1.18 2.99 2.42
N ILE A 425 2.29 2.24 2.48
CA ILE A 425 2.45 1.12 3.40
C ILE A 425 3.73 1.31 4.22
N PRO A 426 3.69 1.26 5.55
CA PRO A 426 4.87 1.45 6.37
C PRO A 426 5.66 0.14 6.43
N MET A 427 6.99 0.26 6.45
CA MET A 427 7.90 -0.86 6.68
C MET A 427 9.18 -0.36 7.32
N THR A 428 9.64 -0.99 8.38
CA THR A 428 10.93 -0.66 9.01
C THR A 428 12.01 -1.68 8.72
N HIS A 429 11.62 -2.90 8.37
CA HIS A 429 12.53 -4.02 8.14
C HIS A 429 12.01 -4.92 7.02
N PHE A 430 12.90 -5.54 6.28
CA PHE A 430 12.58 -6.39 5.14
C PHE A 430 13.57 -7.55 5.03
N LYS A 431 13.20 -8.62 4.34
CA LYS A 431 14.13 -9.64 3.86
C LYS A 431 14.41 -9.42 2.37
N PRO A 432 15.65 -9.65 1.88
CA PRO A 432 15.94 -9.59 0.44
C PRO A 432 14.95 -10.41 -0.41
N SER A 433 14.56 -11.61 0.06
CA SER A 433 13.61 -12.50 -0.60
C SER A 433 12.22 -11.88 -0.80
N GLU A 434 11.77 -11.00 0.11
CA GLU A 434 10.46 -10.36 0.06
C GLU A 434 10.38 -9.22 -0.95
N ILE A 435 11.51 -8.54 -1.17
CA ILE A 435 11.60 -7.40 -2.09
C ILE A 435 12.15 -7.80 -3.46
N ASN A 436 12.43 -9.09 -3.66
CA ASN A 436 12.87 -9.67 -4.94
C ASN A 436 14.17 -9.05 -5.47
N VAL A 437 15.17 -8.83 -4.60
CA VAL A 437 16.48 -8.27 -4.99
C VAL A 437 17.62 -9.11 -4.44
N PRO A 438 18.65 -9.44 -5.26
CA PRO A 438 19.82 -10.20 -4.81
C PRO A 438 20.59 -9.51 -3.69
N VAL A 439 21.20 -10.31 -2.81
CA VAL A 439 22.02 -9.84 -1.68
C VAL A 439 23.17 -8.95 -2.15
N GLU A 440 23.83 -9.29 -3.25
CA GLU A 440 24.94 -8.54 -3.82
C GLU A 440 24.53 -7.11 -4.15
N LYS A 441 23.34 -6.94 -4.73
CA LYS A 441 22.81 -5.63 -5.10
C LYS A 441 22.49 -4.78 -3.88
N LEU A 442 21.98 -5.40 -2.81
CA LEU A 442 21.73 -4.69 -1.55
C LEU A 442 23.04 -4.27 -0.86
N ARG A 443 24.10 -5.10 -0.92
CA ARG A 443 25.43 -4.72 -0.45
C ARG A 443 25.97 -3.50 -1.21
N GLU A 444 25.83 -3.45 -2.54
CA GLU A 444 26.18 -2.26 -3.36
C GLU A 444 25.46 -0.99 -2.89
N LEU A 445 24.19 -1.11 -2.47
CA LEU A 445 23.38 -0.01 -1.95
C LEU A 445 23.72 0.39 -0.50
N GLY A 446 24.64 -0.32 0.15
CA GLY A 446 25.12 -0.05 1.50
C GLY A 446 24.40 -0.83 2.61
N TYR A 447 23.74 -1.94 2.29
CA TYR A 447 23.21 -2.90 3.26
C TYR A 447 24.22 -4.02 3.49
N ASN A 448 25.12 -3.83 4.46
CA ASN A 448 26.20 -4.78 4.74
C ASN A 448 25.92 -5.70 5.93
N LYS A 449 24.99 -5.31 6.81
CA LYS A 449 24.70 -6.00 8.06
C LYS A 449 23.20 -6.13 8.29
N ASP A 450 22.81 -7.23 8.93
CA ASP A 450 21.44 -7.46 9.38
C ASP A 450 21.14 -6.77 10.72
N ILE A 451 19.92 -6.98 11.23
CA ILE A 451 19.47 -6.40 12.51
C ILE A 451 20.28 -6.85 13.73
N ASN A 452 20.96 -8.00 13.65
CA ASN A 452 21.78 -8.54 14.74
C ASN A 452 23.23 -8.06 14.63
N GLY A 453 23.58 -7.33 13.56
CA GLY A 453 24.93 -6.85 13.29
C GLY A 453 25.82 -7.85 12.55
N GLU A 454 25.25 -8.99 12.15
CA GLU A 454 25.92 -10.02 11.35
C GLU A 454 26.02 -9.58 9.90
N SER A 455 27.02 -10.09 9.17
CA SER A 455 27.18 -9.76 7.75
C SER A 455 25.99 -10.27 6.94
N LEU A 456 25.49 -9.47 6.01
CA LEU A 456 24.43 -9.89 5.11
C LEU A 456 24.99 -10.93 4.14
N GLU A 457 24.56 -12.19 4.23
CA GLU A 457 25.05 -13.36 3.48
C GLU A 457 23.96 -14.10 2.73
N ASN A 458 22.71 -14.09 3.20
CA ASN A 458 21.60 -14.82 2.59
C ASN A 458 20.32 -13.98 2.49
N GLU A 459 19.35 -14.49 1.73
CA GLU A 459 18.12 -13.78 1.38
C GLU A 459 17.03 -13.75 2.47
N ASP A 460 17.21 -14.51 3.56
CA ASP A 460 16.26 -14.62 4.66
C ASP A 460 16.63 -13.77 5.89
N GLN A 461 17.82 -13.16 5.88
CA GLN A 461 18.23 -12.20 6.89
C GLN A 461 17.34 -10.95 6.87
N ILE A 462 17.02 -10.47 8.06
CA ILE A 462 16.19 -9.28 8.24
C ILE A 462 17.10 -8.06 8.26
N LEU A 463 16.86 -7.12 7.34
CA LEU A 463 17.58 -5.87 7.19
C LEU A 463 16.74 -4.70 7.70
N ALA A 464 17.37 -3.73 8.36
CA ALA A 464 16.74 -2.46 8.73
C ALA A 464 16.67 -1.53 7.52
N LEU A 465 15.46 -1.13 7.11
CA LEU A 465 15.23 -0.26 5.96
C LEU A 465 15.81 1.13 6.22
N LYS A 466 16.66 1.62 5.31
CA LYS A 466 17.19 2.99 5.41
C LYS A 466 16.06 4.01 5.21
N PRO A 467 16.11 5.19 5.85
CA PRO A 467 14.97 6.09 5.94
C PRO A 467 14.34 6.58 4.63
N GLN A 468 15.08 6.60 3.51
CA GLN A 468 14.59 7.07 2.21
C GLN A 468 14.52 5.96 1.16
N ASP A 469 14.79 4.72 1.54
CA ASP A 469 14.70 3.60 0.63
C ASP A 469 13.24 3.10 0.56
N ILE A 470 12.79 2.77 -0.65
CA ILE A 470 11.41 2.38 -0.93
C ILE A 470 11.34 1.11 -1.77
N VAL A 471 10.25 0.38 -1.63
CA VAL A 471 9.91 -0.80 -2.43
C VAL A 471 8.62 -0.51 -3.19
N ILE A 472 8.65 -0.69 -4.51
CA ILE A 472 7.56 -0.25 -5.40
C ILE A 472 6.78 -1.45 -5.98
N PRO A 473 5.51 -1.25 -6.40
CA PRO A 473 4.71 -2.31 -6.99
C PRO A 473 5.27 -2.90 -8.30
N LYS A 474 5.19 -4.24 -8.44
CA LYS A 474 5.41 -5.00 -9.68
C LYS A 474 4.21 -5.82 -10.16
N ASN A 475 3.02 -5.58 -9.60
CA ASN A 475 1.83 -6.39 -9.86
C ASN A 475 1.26 -6.22 -11.28
N ASP A 476 0.99 -7.35 -11.96
CA ASP A 476 0.58 -7.43 -13.38
C ASP A 476 -0.89 -7.05 -13.67
N LYS A 477 -1.73 -6.79 -12.66
CA LYS A 477 -3.17 -6.50 -12.88
C LYS A 477 -3.44 -5.08 -13.37
N THR A 478 -2.49 -4.17 -13.19
CA THR A 478 -2.43 -2.82 -13.77
C THR A 478 -1.07 -2.66 -14.44
N ILE A 479 -0.78 -1.53 -15.09
CA ILE A 479 0.60 -1.26 -15.51
C ILE A 479 1.45 -1.15 -14.24
N PRO A 480 2.40 -2.07 -13.99
CA PRO A 480 3.20 -2.06 -12.79
C PRO A 480 4.03 -0.79 -12.67
N ALA A 481 4.31 -0.33 -11.45
CA ALA A 481 5.16 0.84 -11.25
C ALA A 481 6.56 0.62 -11.86
N SER A 482 7.10 -0.59 -11.72
CA SER A 482 8.37 -0.99 -12.33
C SER A 482 8.37 -0.82 -13.86
N GLU A 483 7.39 -1.36 -14.57
CA GLU A 483 7.29 -1.20 -16.03
C GLU A 483 7.04 0.26 -16.43
N TYR A 484 6.18 0.97 -15.69
CA TYR A 484 5.90 2.37 -15.97
C TYR A 484 7.15 3.23 -15.82
N PHE A 485 7.99 2.96 -14.83
CA PHE A 485 9.25 3.71 -14.65
C PHE A 485 10.34 3.33 -15.63
N ILE A 486 10.35 2.10 -16.18
CA ILE A 486 11.19 1.77 -17.34
C ILE A 486 10.77 2.65 -18.53
N SER A 487 9.46 2.77 -18.81
CA SER A 487 8.97 3.66 -19.85
C SER A 487 9.31 5.13 -19.59
N VAL A 488 9.24 5.60 -18.34
CA VAL A 488 9.65 6.97 -17.98
C VAL A 488 11.15 7.18 -18.16
N ALA A 489 12.00 6.23 -17.75
CA ALA A 489 13.44 6.29 -17.92
C ALA A 489 13.82 6.36 -19.41
N ASN A 490 13.24 5.48 -20.23
CA ASN A 490 13.47 5.45 -21.68
C ASN A 490 12.94 6.72 -22.38
N PHE A 491 11.84 7.30 -21.88
CA PHE A 491 11.39 8.61 -22.33
C PHE A 491 12.39 9.72 -22.01
N VAL A 492 12.97 9.71 -20.80
CA VAL A 492 13.98 10.72 -20.41
C VAL A 492 15.23 10.57 -21.26
N ASP A 493 15.70 9.35 -21.50
CA ASP A 493 16.87 9.08 -22.34
C ASP A 493 16.64 9.52 -23.79
N ASP A 494 15.52 9.13 -24.40
CA ASP A 494 15.13 9.60 -25.74
C ASP A 494 15.02 11.14 -25.79
N LEU A 495 14.50 11.77 -24.72
CA LEU A 495 14.36 13.21 -24.65
C LEU A 495 15.73 13.91 -24.53
N LEU A 496 16.65 13.36 -23.75
CA LEU A 496 18.02 13.86 -23.63
C LEU A 496 18.74 13.77 -24.96
N GLU A 497 18.68 12.61 -25.62
CA GLU A 497 19.37 12.36 -26.88
C GLU A 497 18.76 13.16 -28.03
N GLN A 498 17.46 13.00 -28.30
CA GLN A 498 16.82 13.49 -29.53
C GLN A 498 16.38 14.95 -29.47
N PHE A 499 16.09 15.48 -28.27
CA PHE A 499 15.62 16.87 -28.12
C PHE A 499 16.69 17.78 -27.50
N TYR A 500 17.47 17.29 -26.54
CA TYR A 500 18.49 18.10 -25.88
C TYR A 500 19.92 17.88 -26.42
N ASN A 501 20.13 16.90 -27.31
CA ASN A 501 21.46 16.51 -27.81
C ASN A 501 22.46 16.22 -26.67
N MET A 502 22.00 15.47 -25.67
CA MET A 502 22.76 15.05 -24.49
C MET A 502 22.83 13.52 -24.41
N GLU A 503 23.85 13.00 -23.74
CA GLU A 503 23.96 11.56 -23.49
C GLU A 503 22.77 11.04 -22.66
N PRO A 504 22.30 9.81 -22.91
CA PRO A 504 21.27 9.18 -22.09
C PRO A 504 21.77 8.98 -20.65
N TYR A 505 20.85 9.08 -19.70
CA TYR A 505 21.17 9.05 -18.28
C TYR A 505 20.88 7.69 -17.63
N TYR A 506 19.70 7.14 -17.85
CA TYR A 506 19.22 5.97 -17.12
C TYR A 506 19.73 4.66 -17.73
N ASN A 507 19.60 4.47 -19.04
CA ASN A 507 19.97 3.24 -19.76
C ASN A 507 19.38 1.97 -19.12
N ILE A 508 18.08 2.00 -18.81
CA ILE A 508 17.37 0.96 -18.09
C ILE A 508 16.63 0.02 -19.06
N GLU A 509 16.94 -1.27 -19.02
CA GLU A 509 16.30 -2.27 -19.88
C GLU A 509 15.30 -3.16 -19.11
N LYS A 510 15.63 -3.48 -17.85
CA LYS A 510 14.85 -4.36 -16.98
C LYS A 510 14.62 -3.72 -15.63
N LYS A 511 13.64 -4.24 -14.89
CA LYS A 511 13.25 -3.68 -13.58
C LYS A 511 14.41 -3.68 -12.60
N GLU A 512 15.31 -4.67 -12.65
CA GLU A 512 16.46 -4.75 -11.76
C GLU A 512 17.41 -3.55 -11.92
N ASP A 513 17.42 -2.89 -13.08
CA ASP A 513 18.25 -1.71 -13.33
C ASP A 513 17.67 -0.44 -12.68
N LEU A 514 16.38 -0.45 -12.29
CA LEU A 514 15.78 0.63 -11.49
C LEU A 514 16.28 0.63 -10.04
N VAL A 515 16.90 -0.46 -9.57
CA VAL A 515 17.39 -0.56 -8.20
C VAL A 515 18.57 0.39 -8.01
N GLY A 516 18.37 1.39 -7.15
CA GLY A 516 19.30 2.50 -6.92
C GLY A 516 18.84 3.84 -7.53
N SER A 517 17.85 3.82 -8.43
CA SER A 517 17.30 5.04 -9.03
C SER A 517 16.57 5.88 -7.99
N LEU A 518 16.73 7.20 -8.13
CA LEU A 518 16.09 8.18 -7.26
C LEU A 518 14.71 8.54 -7.79
N VAL A 519 13.77 8.69 -6.86
CA VAL A 519 12.42 9.16 -7.10
C VAL A 519 12.08 10.32 -6.19
N ILE A 520 11.10 11.11 -6.57
CA ILE A 520 10.44 12.07 -5.70
C ILE A 520 9.09 11.48 -5.29
N GLY A 521 8.88 11.29 -3.99
CA GLY A 521 7.55 11.13 -3.42
C GLY A 521 6.88 12.48 -3.22
N LEU A 522 5.63 12.60 -3.64
CA LEU A 522 4.86 13.83 -3.52
C LEU A 522 3.43 13.54 -3.09
N ALA A 523 3.07 14.02 -1.90
CA ALA A 523 1.73 13.89 -1.38
C ALA A 523 0.75 14.86 -2.04
N PRO A 524 -0.52 14.46 -2.25
CA PRO A 524 -1.59 15.39 -2.59
C PRO A 524 -1.63 16.59 -1.65
N HIS A 525 -1.98 17.77 -2.18
CA HIS A 525 -2.09 19.03 -1.41
C HIS A 525 -0.79 19.55 -0.78
N THR A 526 0.37 18.96 -1.11
CA THR A 526 1.68 19.45 -0.71
C THR A 526 2.49 19.93 -1.92
N SER A 527 3.51 20.74 -1.67
CA SER A 527 4.46 21.23 -2.67
C SER A 527 5.92 20.87 -2.38
N GLY A 528 6.20 20.21 -1.24
CA GLY A 528 7.51 19.70 -0.88
C GLY A 528 7.61 18.21 -1.16
N GLY A 529 8.40 17.83 -2.17
CA GLY A 529 8.70 16.43 -2.46
C GLY A 529 9.78 15.88 -1.53
N THR A 530 9.73 14.58 -1.25
CA THR A 530 10.79 13.86 -0.52
C THR A 530 11.50 12.91 -1.47
N VAL A 531 12.82 13.04 -1.57
CA VAL A 531 13.62 12.10 -2.38
C VAL A 531 13.57 10.71 -1.73
N GLY A 532 13.37 9.69 -2.55
CA GLY A 532 13.48 8.29 -2.18
C GLY A 532 14.39 7.55 -3.17
N ARG A 533 14.81 6.34 -2.81
CA ARG A 533 15.61 5.45 -3.65
C ARG A 533 14.94 4.09 -3.77
N ILE A 534 14.74 3.61 -4.99
CA ILE A 534 14.13 2.31 -5.23
C ILE A 534 15.13 1.22 -4.82
N ILE A 535 14.73 0.31 -3.94
CA ILE A 535 15.58 -0.82 -3.50
C ILE A 535 15.00 -2.19 -3.82
N GLY A 536 13.77 -2.26 -4.33
CA GLY A 536 13.16 -3.53 -4.71
C GLY A 536 11.68 -3.41 -5.08
N PHE A 537 11.04 -4.57 -5.21
CA PHE A 537 9.71 -4.72 -5.80
C PHE A 537 8.78 -5.59 -4.96
N THR A 538 7.49 -5.27 -4.95
CA THR A 538 6.45 -6.02 -4.23
C THR A 538 5.23 -6.35 -5.10
N GLU A 539 4.55 -7.45 -4.79
CA GLU A 539 3.25 -7.79 -5.38
C GLU A 539 2.09 -6.95 -4.81
N ALA A 540 2.30 -6.28 -3.68
CA ALA A 540 1.32 -5.39 -3.10
C ALA A 540 1.11 -4.17 -4.00
N LYS A 541 -0.13 -3.67 -4.05
CA LYS A 541 -0.46 -2.41 -4.74
C LYS A 541 -0.26 -1.24 -3.77
N GLY A 542 0.98 -1.04 -3.36
CA GLY A 542 1.36 0.05 -2.48
C GLY A 542 2.88 0.22 -2.40
N ILE A 543 3.32 1.38 -1.94
CA ILE A 543 4.73 1.69 -1.73
C ILE A 543 5.06 1.34 -0.29
N TYR A 544 5.94 0.35 -0.09
CA TYR A 544 6.54 0.16 1.22
C TYR A 544 7.68 1.15 1.40
N ALA A 545 7.61 1.92 2.48
CA ALA A 545 8.66 2.87 2.83
C ALA A 545 8.79 2.99 4.34
N HIS A 546 9.94 3.52 4.78
CA HIS A 546 10.16 3.85 6.17
C HIS A 546 9.10 4.87 6.66
N PRO A 547 8.55 4.75 7.88
CA PRO A 547 7.57 5.70 8.41
C PRO A 547 8.02 7.17 8.33
N TYR A 548 9.33 7.44 8.46
CA TYR A 548 9.89 8.79 8.28
C TYR A 548 9.72 9.35 6.87
N TRP A 549 9.79 8.51 5.84
CA TRP A 549 9.57 8.95 4.46
C TRP A 549 8.09 9.27 4.21
N HIS A 550 7.18 8.49 4.79
CA HIS A 550 5.74 8.79 4.78
C HIS A 550 5.42 10.07 5.54
N ALA A 551 5.86 10.18 6.79
CA ALA A 551 5.67 11.36 7.63
C ALA A 551 6.33 12.62 7.03
N GLY A 552 7.49 12.50 6.39
CA GLY A 552 8.19 13.61 5.70
C GLY A 552 7.36 14.24 4.58
N LYS A 553 6.45 13.46 3.99
CA LYS A 553 5.48 13.90 2.98
C LYS A 553 4.13 14.33 3.59
N ARG A 554 4.05 14.42 4.93
CA ARG A 554 2.83 14.72 5.71
C ARG A 554 1.72 13.68 5.51
N ARG A 555 2.11 12.40 5.55
CA ARG A 555 1.21 11.26 5.31
C ARG A 555 1.28 10.26 6.45
N ASN A 556 0.14 9.65 6.71
CA ASN A 556 -0.01 8.49 7.58
C ASN A 556 -0.46 7.29 6.72
N ALA A 557 -0.22 6.06 7.17
CA ALA A 557 -0.72 4.86 6.51
C ALA A 557 -2.14 4.53 6.97
N ASP A 558 -3.05 5.50 6.89
CA ASP A 558 -4.47 5.35 7.23
C ASP A 558 -5.36 5.15 5.99
N GLY A 559 -4.74 4.91 4.84
CA GLY A 559 -5.34 4.69 3.53
C GLY A 559 -5.09 5.84 2.56
N ASP A 560 -4.11 6.68 2.85
CA ASP A 560 -3.61 7.70 1.95
C ASP A 560 -2.82 7.10 0.77
N GLU A 561 -2.71 7.93 -0.27
CA GLU A 561 -2.05 7.61 -1.53
C GLU A 561 -1.08 8.73 -1.86
N ASP A 562 0.12 8.37 -2.27
CA ASP A 562 1.16 9.30 -2.71
C ASP A 562 1.54 9.07 -4.17
N ALA A 563 1.95 10.16 -4.83
CA ALA A 563 2.54 10.10 -6.15
C ALA A 563 4.05 9.87 -6.03
N ILE A 564 4.59 9.01 -6.88
CA ILE A 564 6.03 8.89 -7.12
C ILE A 564 6.38 9.27 -8.56
N LEU A 565 7.54 9.89 -8.73
CA LEU A 565 8.10 10.37 -10.00
C LEU A 565 9.57 10.01 -10.05
N LEU A 566 10.12 9.65 -11.21
CA LEU A 566 11.58 9.61 -11.37
C LEU A 566 12.16 11.03 -11.25
N LEU A 567 13.34 11.14 -10.63
CA LEU A 567 14.03 12.40 -10.39
C LEU A 567 14.61 12.99 -11.68
#